data_AF-E9GTR4-F1
#
_entry.id   AF-E9GTR4-F1
#
_cell.length_a   1.000
_cell.length_b   1.000
_cell.length_c   1.000
_cell.angle_alpha   90.00
_cell.angle_beta   90.00
_cell.angle_gamma   90.00
#
_symmetry.space_group_name_H-M   'P 1'
#
loop_
_entity.id
_entity.type
_entity.pdbx_description
1 polymer ?
#
loop_
_entity_poly.entity_id
_entity_poly.type
_entity_poly.pdbx_seq_one_letter_code
_entity_poly.pdbx_strand_id
1 'polypeptide(L)'
;KKRYGTKKDLEALSGVFKDFGFDVEPHDNLKAQKICDEINNLAERKFSEYACLVVCILSHGNEGIVCGTDSKEVSVEDAKKQFNNFKCPTLSGKPKIWIIQSCQGNLKQEDLKKSTEPLAPLKPKETTPQPTNQENLPNTGIIYFL
;
A
#
# COMPACT_ATOMS: atom_id res chain seq x y z
N LYS A 1 19.81 -5.91 6.41
CA LYS A 1 20.24 -4.75 7.23
C LYS A 1 19.12 -4.40 8.21
N LYS A 2 19.41 -4.00 9.46
CA LYS A 2 18.35 -3.62 10.42
C LYS A 2 17.78 -2.22 10.09
N ARG A 3 16.45 -2.03 10.19
CA ARG A 3 15.78 -0.72 10.05
C ARG A 3 15.59 -0.08 11.42
N TYR A 4 16.58 0.67 11.88
CA TYR A 4 16.44 1.44 13.12
C TYR A 4 15.34 2.51 12.94
N GLY A 5 14.48 2.66 13.94
CA GLY A 5 13.36 3.62 13.90
C GLY A 5 12.04 3.06 13.39
N THR A 6 12.00 1.91 12.72
CA THR A 6 10.75 1.37 12.15
C THR A 6 9.64 1.14 13.17
N LYS A 7 9.99 0.85 14.43
CA LYS A 7 9.01 0.69 15.50
C LYS A 7 8.30 2.02 15.81
N LYS A 8 9.04 3.13 15.78
CA LYS A 8 8.47 4.47 15.97
C LYS A 8 7.56 4.84 14.80
N ASP A 9 7.94 4.49 13.56
CA ASP A 9 7.08 4.69 12.38
C ASP A 9 5.77 3.92 12.53
N LEU A 10 5.85 2.64 12.95
CA LEU A 10 4.68 1.80 13.20
C LEU A 10 3.78 2.39 14.29
N GLU A 11 4.35 2.79 15.43
CA GLU A 11 3.61 3.40 16.54
C GLU A 11 2.91 4.70 16.11
N ALA A 12 3.61 5.58 15.41
CA ALA A 12 3.08 6.86 14.94
C ALA A 12 1.96 6.68 13.92
N LEU A 13 2.18 5.86 12.89
CA LEU A 13 1.16 5.58 11.88
C LEU A 13 -0.05 4.87 12.51
N SER A 14 0.17 3.88 13.38
CA SER A 14 -0.92 3.19 14.08
C SER A 14 -1.76 4.15 14.93
N GLY A 15 -1.13 5.10 15.62
CA GLY A 15 -1.83 6.13 16.39
C GLY A 15 -2.73 7.00 15.50
N VAL A 16 -2.14 7.56 14.44
CA VAL A 16 -2.88 8.41 13.48
C VAL A 16 -4.07 7.68 12.88
N PHE A 17 -3.90 6.44 12.40
CA PHE A 17 -4.99 5.70 11.78
C PHE A 17 -6.07 5.28 12.79
N LYS A 18 -5.70 4.93 14.03
CA LYS A 18 -6.69 4.69 15.11
C LYS A 18 -7.49 5.95 15.43
N ASP A 19 -6.86 7.12 15.46
CA ASP A 19 -7.55 8.40 15.70
C ASP A 19 -8.56 8.71 14.59
N PHE A 20 -8.31 8.22 13.36
CA PHE A 20 -9.26 8.27 12.24
C PHE A 20 -10.28 7.12 12.22
N GLY A 21 -10.31 6.25 13.24
CA GLY A 21 -11.26 5.14 13.34
C GLY A 21 -10.95 3.94 12.45
N PHE A 22 -9.69 3.74 12.06
CA PHE A 22 -9.27 2.55 11.32
C PHE A 22 -8.97 1.38 12.24
N ASP A 23 -9.29 0.18 11.77
CA ASP A 23 -8.78 -1.06 12.34
C ASP A 23 -7.33 -1.28 11.88
N VAL A 24 -6.42 -1.46 12.82
CA VAL A 24 -4.97 -1.57 12.58
C VAL A 24 -4.49 -3.01 12.79
N GLU A 25 -3.98 -3.64 11.73
CA GLU A 25 -3.40 -4.99 11.74
C GLU A 25 -1.87 -4.95 11.43
N PRO A 26 -0.99 -5.01 12.44
CA PRO A 26 0.46 -5.03 12.23
C PRO A 26 1.04 -6.44 12.07
N HIS A 27 1.94 -6.61 11.10
CA HIS A 27 2.70 -7.83 10.85
C HIS A 27 4.20 -7.54 10.80
N ASP A 28 4.95 -8.01 11.79
CA ASP A 28 6.37 -7.67 11.93
C ASP A 28 7.30 -8.73 11.31
N ASN A 29 8.40 -8.26 10.70
CA ASN A 29 9.56 -9.06 10.30
C ASN A 29 9.26 -10.21 9.32
N LEU A 30 8.34 -9.99 8.38
CA LEU A 30 7.95 -10.99 7.39
C LEU A 30 9.10 -11.32 6.41
N LYS A 31 9.23 -12.61 6.06
CA LYS A 31 10.00 -13.06 4.90
C LYS A 31 9.22 -12.77 3.62
N ALA A 32 9.87 -12.73 2.46
CA ALA A 32 9.23 -12.37 1.20
C ALA A 32 8.00 -13.25 0.89
N GLN A 33 8.11 -14.56 1.10
CA GLN A 33 6.97 -15.47 0.92
C GLN A 33 5.80 -15.12 1.84
N LYS A 34 6.08 -14.75 3.10
CA LYS A 34 5.03 -14.37 4.05
C LYS A 34 4.37 -13.04 3.69
N ILE A 35 5.13 -12.09 3.14
CA ILE A 35 4.54 -10.86 2.57
C ILE A 35 3.54 -11.22 1.47
N CYS A 36 3.93 -12.09 0.53
CA CYS A 36 3.02 -12.57 -0.52
C CYS A 36 1.79 -13.30 0.03
N ASP A 37 1.98 -14.18 1.00
CA ASP A 37 0.89 -14.92 1.66
C ASP A 37 -0.10 -13.95 2.32
N GLU A 38 0.37 -12.98 3.11
CA GLU A 38 -0.49 -11.99 3.77
C GLU A 38 -1.25 -11.13 2.75
N ILE A 39 -0.61 -10.70 1.67
CA ILE A 39 -1.27 -9.96 0.59
C ILE A 39 -2.38 -10.80 -0.07
N ASN A 40 -2.12 -12.08 -0.36
CA ASN A 40 -3.12 -12.96 -0.95
C ASN A 40 -4.28 -13.21 0.01
N ASN A 41 -3.98 -13.53 1.28
CA ASN A 41 -5.00 -13.71 2.31
C ASN A 41 -5.84 -12.46 2.50
N LEU A 42 -5.21 -11.28 2.46
CA LEU A 42 -5.90 -10.01 2.56
C LEU A 42 -6.82 -9.76 1.37
N ALA A 43 -6.36 -10.06 0.15
CA ALA A 43 -7.17 -9.94 -1.05
C ALA A 43 -8.43 -10.85 -1.01
N GLU A 44 -8.38 -11.98 -0.29
CA GLU A 44 -9.52 -12.87 -0.14
C GLU A 44 -10.52 -12.42 0.95
N ARG A 45 -10.19 -11.41 1.77
CA ARG A 45 -11.09 -10.90 2.80
C ARG A 45 -12.29 -10.17 2.21
N LYS A 46 -13.38 -10.14 2.98
CA LYS A 46 -14.58 -9.35 2.66
C LYS A 46 -14.43 -7.95 3.23
N PHE A 47 -14.54 -6.95 2.38
CA PHE A 47 -14.44 -5.54 2.74
C PHE A 47 -15.76 -4.79 2.70
N SER A 48 -16.89 -5.49 2.70
CA SER A 48 -18.22 -4.87 2.63
C SER A 48 -18.42 -3.82 3.72
N GLU A 49 -17.92 -4.09 4.92
CA GLU A 49 -18.03 -3.26 6.12
C GLU A 49 -16.94 -2.18 6.25
N TYR A 50 -16.01 -2.08 5.30
CA TYR A 50 -14.97 -1.04 5.31
C TYR A 50 -15.17 -0.03 4.19
N ALA A 51 -14.90 1.25 4.44
CA ALA A 51 -14.94 2.30 3.40
C ALA A 51 -13.74 2.25 2.45
N CYS A 52 -12.57 1.85 2.96
CA CYS A 52 -11.32 1.80 2.19
C CYS A 52 -10.33 0.78 2.80
N LEU A 53 -9.29 0.50 2.02
CA LEU A 53 -8.13 -0.29 2.44
C LEU A 53 -6.86 0.58 2.36
N VAL A 54 -6.04 0.51 3.40
CA VAL A 54 -4.68 1.06 3.42
C VAL A 54 -3.69 -0.09 3.65
N VAL A 55 -2.63 -0.16 2.84
CA VAL A 55 -1.52 -1.10 3.05
C VAL A 55 -0.23 -0.30 3.18
N CYS A 56 0.39 -0.35 4.35
CA CYS A 56 1.70 0.20 4.64
C CYS A 56 2.76 -0.90 4.55
N ILE A 57 3.80 -0.71 3.75
CA ILE A 57 4.96 -1.61 3.73
C ILE A 57 6.20 -0.84 4.19
N LEU A 58 6.81 -1.30 5.29
CA LEU A 58 7.96 -0.64 5.91
C LEU A 58 9.21 -1.54 5.80
N SER A 59 9.91 -1.51 4.65
CA SER A 59 11.02 -2.43 4.41
C SER A 59 12.24 -1.77 3.73
N HIS A 60 13.29 -2.56 3.51
CA HIS A 60 14.25 -2.26 2.45
C HIS A 60 13.57 -2.50 1.09
N GLY A 61 14.16 -1.95 0.05
CA GLY A 61 13.67 -2.15 -1.30
C GLY A 61 14.62 -1.61 -2.34
N ASN A 62 14.17 -1.71 -3.56
CA ASN A 62 14.76 -1.11 -4.73
C ASN A 62 13.60 -0.63 -5.62
N GLU A 63 13.91 -0.08 -6.80
CA GLU A 63 12.89 0.38 -7.75
C GLU A 63 11.81 -0.69 -7.98
N GLY A 64 10.56 -0.38 -7.62
CA GLY A 64 9.39 -1.24 -7.81
C GLY A 64 9.27 -2.43 -6.85
N ILE A 65 10.24 -2.67 -5.95
CA ILE A 65 10.27 -3.85 -5.08
C ILE A 65 10.45 -3.50 -3.59
N VAL A 66 10.01 -4.41 -2.75
CA VAL A 66 10.31 -4.45 -1.32
C VAL A 66 10.98 -5.77 -0.97
N CYS A 67 11.78 -5.79 0.10
CA CYS A 67 12.49 -6.99 0.52
C CYS A 67 11.82 -7.64 1.74
N GLY A 68 11.80 -8.96 1.81
CA GLY A 68 11.57 -9.68 3.05
C GLY A 68 12.79 -9.63 3.98
N THR A 69 12.62 -10.10 5.22
CA THR A 69 13.73 -10.25 6.18
C THR A 69 14.80 -11.25 5.71
N ASP A 70 14.43 -12.16 4.80
CA ASP A 70 15.31 -13.09 4.09
C ASP A 70 16.00 -12.47 2.87
N SER A 71 15.87 -11.15 2.67
CA SER A 71 16.45 -10.38 1.57
C SER A 71 15.95 -10.78 0.17
N LYS A 72 14.90 -11.60 0.10
CA LYS A 72 14.20 -11.90 -1.15
C LYS A 72 13.25 -10.77 -1.52
N GLU A 73 13.02 -10.60 -2.81
CA GLU A 73 12.26 -9.47 -3.36
C GLU A 73 10.78 -9.82 -3.53
N VAL A 74 9.93 -8.82 -3.37
CA VAL A 74 8.49 -8.85 -3.65
C VAL A 74 8.16 -7.65 -4.53
N SER A 75 7.52 -7.92 -5.67
CA SER A 75 7.02 -6.89 -6.59
C SER A 75 5.84 -6.16 -5.97
N VAL A 76 5.96 -4.84 -5.81
CA VAL A 76 4.87 -3.99 -5.32
C VAL A 76 3.72 -3.95 -6.32
N GLU A 77 4.03 -4.04 -7.61
CA GLU A 77 3.00 -4.08 -8.66
C GLU A 77 2.18 -5.37 -8.57
N ASP A 78 2.83 -6.52 -8.38
CA ASP A 78 2.14 -7.81 -8.29
C ASP A 78 1.32 -7.94 -7.00
N ALA A 79 1.81 -7.34 -5.91
CA ALA A 79 1.04 -7.16 -4.69
C ALA A 79 -0.25 -6.36 -4.94
N LYS A 80 -0.15 -5.21 -5.61
CA LYS A 80 -1.30 -4.37 -5.98
C LYS A 80 -2.29 -5.09 -6.88
N LYS A 81 -1.81 -5.89 -7.85
CA LYS A 81 -2.64 -6.66 -8.79
C LYS A 81 -3.53 -7.70 -8.10
N GLN A 82 -3.21 -8.13 -6.88
CA GLN A 82 -4.09 -9.02 -6.12
C GLN A 82 -5.44 -8.35 -5.79
N PHE A 83 -5.50 -7.02 -5.72
CA PHE A 83 -6.68 -6.25 -5.33
C PHE A 83 -7.55 -5.76 -6.50
N ASN A 84 -7.63 -6.56 -7.56
CA ASN A 84 -8.50 -6.27 -8.71
C ASN A 84 -9.97 -6.64 -8.43
N ASN A 85 -10.88 -6.17 -9.28
CA ASN A 85 -12.33 -6.36 -9.09
C ASN A 85 -12.79 -7.83 -9.15
N PHE A 86 -12.00 -8.74 -9.73
CA PHE A 86 -12.33 -10.17 -9.77
C PHE A 86 -11.96 -10.89 -8.47
N LYS A 87 -10.80 -10.57 -7.90
CA LYS A 87 -10.32 -11.16 -6.64
C LYS A 87 -10.93 -10.50 -5.41
N CYS A 88 -11.10 -9.18 -5.43
CA CYS A 88 -11.61 -8.38 -4.31
C CYS A 88 -12.88 -7.59 -4.70
N PRO A 89 -13.98 -8.24 -5.08
CA PRO A 89 -15.18 -7.53 -5.55
C PRO A 89 -15.76 -6.57 -4.51
N THR A 90 -15.61 -6.88 -3.21
CA THR A 90 -16.08 -6.04 -2.09
C THR A 90 -15.27 -4.75 -1.89
N LEU A 91 -14.12 -4.60 -2.57
CA LEU A 91 -13.32 -3.37 -2.66
C LEU A 91 -13.53 -2.61 -3.97
N SER A 92 -14.44 -3.06 -4.84
CA SER A 92 -14.77 -2.35 -6.08
C SER A 92 -15.36 -0.97 -5.74
N GLY A 93 -14.90 0.07 -6.43
CA GLY A 93 -15.28 1.47 -6.15
C GLY A 93 -14.70 2.07 -4.86
N LYS A 94 -14.06 1.27 -4.00
CA LYS A 94 -13.46 1.74 -2.73
C LYS A 94 -11.97 2.10 -2.91
N PRO A 95 -11.47 3.16 -2.24
CA PRO A 95 -10.05 3.52 -2.28
C PRO A 95 -9.13 2.41 -1.76
N LYS A 96 -8.02 2.19 -2.46
CA LYS A 96 -6.95 1.23 -2.12
C LYS A 96 -5.63 1.98 -2.03
N ILE A 97 -5.24 2.37 -0.83
CA ILE A 97 -4.10 3.26 -0.59
C ILE A 97 -2.88 2.40 -0.24
N TRP A 98 -1.74 2.69 -0.87
CA TRP A 98 -0.48 2.00 -0.61
C TRP A 98 0.58 3.01 -0.17
N ILE A 99 1.12 2.81 1.02
CA ILE A 99 2.20 3.63 1.58
C ILE A 99 3.45 2.74 1.64
N ILE A 100 4.43 3.01 0.77
CA ILE A 100 5.63 2.19 0.66
C ILE A 100 6.82 3.00 1.17
N GLN A 101 7.29 2.66 2.37
CA GLN A 101 8.53 3.19 2.92
C GLN A 101 9.65 2.19 2.62
N SER A 102 10.32 2.38 1.47
CA SER A 102 11.50 1.62 1.08
C SER A 102 12.44 2.47 0.23
N CYS A 103 13.69 2.04 0.08
CA CYS A 103 14.56 2.61 -0.94
C CYS A 103 14.01 2.26 -2.33
N GLN A 104 14.20 3.14 -3.31
CA GLN A 104 13.81 2.94 -4.72
C GLN A 104 15.03 3.04 -5.65
N GLY A 105 16.18 2.57 -5.14
CA GLY A 105 17.48 2.75 -5.78
C GLY A 105 18.54 3.19 -4.78
N ASN A 106 19.76 3.30 -5.27
CA ASN A 106 20.93 3.68 -4.48
C ASN A 106 21.43 5.11 -4.80
N LEU A 107 20.82 5.76 -5.79
CA LEU A 107 21.17 7.12 -6.17
C LEU A 107 20.55 8.10 -5.18
N LYS A 108 21.35 9.06 -4.71
CA LYS A 108 20.79 10.20 -4.01
C LYS A 108 20.14 11.12 -5.04
N GLN A 109 19.12 11.86 -4.60
CA GLN A 109 18.42 12.78 -5.48
C GLN A 109 19.35 13.86 -6.08
N GLU A 110 20.39 14.27 -5.34
CA GLU A 110 21.42 15.21 -5.82
C GLU A 110 22.29 14.65 -6.95
N ASP A 111 22.43 13.33 -7.04
CA ASP A 111 23.24 12.65 -8.06
C ASP A 111 22.46 12.47 -9.39
N LEU A 112 21.14 12.70 -9.38
CA LEU A 112 20.29 12.70 -10.57
C LEU A 112 20.53 14.01 -11.35
N LYS A 113 21.63 14.08 -12.11
CA LYS A 113 21.86 15.17 -13.06
C LYS A 113 20.72 15.20 -14.07
N LYS A 114 19.99 16.32 -14.12
CA LYS A 114 18.80 16.59 -14.95
C LYS A 114 18.84 15.91 -16.33
N SER A 115 18.28 14.71 -16.43
CA SER A 115 17.71 14.19 -17.68
C SER A 115 16.18 14.32 -17.58
N THR A 116 15.71 15.55 -17.40
CA THR A 116 14.28 15.84 -17.56
C THR A 116 14.09 16.37 -18.97
N GLU A 117 13.91 15.46 -19.92
CA GLU A 117 12.90 15.75 -20.96
C GLU A 117 11.58 15.98 -20.21
N PRO A 118 10.86 17.09 -20.45
CA PRO A 118 9.60 17.32 -19.78
C PRO A 118 8.65 16.16 -20.09
N LEU A 119 8.18 15.46 -19.05
CA LEU A 119 7.03 14.59 -19.17
C LEU A 119 5.89 15.43 -19.72
N ALA A 120 5.40 15.09 -20.91
CA ALA A 120 4.22 15.74 -21.48
C ALA A 120 3.09 15.71 -20.43
N PRO A 121 2.32 16.80 -20.28
CA PRO A 121 1.20 16.82 -19.34
C PRO A 121 0.30 15.61 -19.58
N LEU A 122 0.12 14.78 -18.55
CA LEU A 122 -0.92 13.76 -18.58
C LEU A 122 -2.24 14.49 -18.75
N LYS A 123 -2.87 14.32 -19.92
CA LYS A 123 -4.22 14.84 -20.13
C LYS A 123 -5.13 14.21 -19.08
N PRO A 124 -5.95 15.00 -18.35
CA PRO A 124 -6.96 14.46 -17.47
C PRO A 124 -7.80 13.46 -18.26
N LYS A 125 -7.85 12.21 -17.81
CA LYS A 125 -8.81 11.24 -18.34
C LYS A 125 -10.16 11.64 -17.77
N GLU A 126 -10.97 12.31 -18.57
CA GLU A 126 -12.37 12.57 -18.23
C GLU A 126 -13.03 11.24 -17.90
N THR A 127 -13.24 11.03 -16.61
CA THR A 127 -14.06 9.93 -16.11
C THR A 127 -15.39 10.57 -15.82
N THR A 128 -16.40 10.24 -16.63
CA THR A 128 -17.78 10.63 -16.38
C THR A 128 -18.13 10.22 -14.95
N PRO A 129 -18.60 11.13 -14.08
CA PRO A 129 -19.06 10.74 -12.76
C PRO A 129 -20.22 9.77 -12.93
N GLN A 130 -19.98 8.51 -12.59
CA GLN A 130 -21.04 7.54 -12.40
C GLN A 130 -21.86 8.01 -11.19
N PRO A 131 -23.20 8.04 -11.26
CA PRO A 131 -24.02 8.38 -10.12
C PRO A 131 -23.76 7.35 -9.02
N THR A 132 -23.06 7.77 -7.97
CA THR A 132 -22.96 7.00 -6.75
C THR A 132 -24.24 7.25 -5.97
N ASN A 133 -25.11 6.24 -5.89
CA ASN A 133 -25.99 6.16 -4.74
C ASN A 133 -25.08 6.18 -3.52
N GLN A 134 -25.11 7.27 -2.76
CA GLN A 134 -24.47 7.34 -1.46
C GLN A 134 -25.22 6.40 -0.52
N GLU A 135 -24.94 5.10 -0.64
CA GLU A 135 -25.09 4.23 0.51
C GLU A 135 -24.18 4.78 1.61
N ASN A 136 -24.69 4.82 2.84
CA ASN A 136 -23.91 5.19 4.02
C ASN A 136 -22.71 4.24 4.12
N LEU A 137 -21.60 4.63 3.50
CA LEU A 137 -20.37 3.86 3.55
C LEU A 137 -19.94 3.84 5.02
N PRO A 138 -19.62 2.66 5.57
CA PRO A 138 -19.18 2.56 6.95
C PRO A 138 -17.99 3.50 7.20
N ASN A 139 -17.99 4.20 8.33
CA ASN A 139 -16.92 5.17 8.65
C ASN A 139 -15.56 4.51 8.95
N THR A 140 -15.52 3.18 9.02
CA THR A 140 -14.33 2.40 9.39
C THR A 140 -13.54 2.01 8.14
N GLY A 141 -12.23 2.29 8.13
CA GLY A 141 -11.28 1.73 7.19
C GLY A 141 -10.41 0.66 7.85
N ILE A 142 -9.67 -0.11 7.06
CA ILE A 142 -8.69 -1.08 7.60
C ILE A 142 -7.29 -0.78 7.07
N ILE A 143 -6.30 -0.88 7.96
CA ILE A 143 -4.89 -0.70 7.63
C ILE A 143 -4.03 -1.90 8.01
N TYR A 144 -3.23 -2.32 7.04
CA TYR A 144 -2.24 -3.38 7.20
C TYR A 144 -0.84 -2.80 7.25
N PHE A 145 -0.04 -3.24 8.20
CA PHE A 145 1.40 -2.96 8.21
C PHE A 145 2.16 -4.26 7.90
N LEU A 146 2.95 -4.23 6.84
CA LEU A 146 3.80 -5.34 6.37
C LEU A 146 5.28 -4.97 6.39
#